data_AF-A0A7T4YAH5-F1
#
_entry.id   AF-A0A7T4YAH5-F1
#
_cell.length_a   1.000
_cell.length_b   1.000
_cell.length_c   1.000
_cell.angle_alpha   90.00
_cell.angle_beta   90.00
_cell.angle_gamma   90.00
#
_symmetry.space_group_name_H-M   'P 1'
#
loop_
_entity.id
_entity.type
_entity.pdbx_description
1 polymer ?
#
loop_
_entity_poly.entity_id
_entity_poly.type
_entity_poly.pdbx_seq_one_letter_code
_entity_poly.pdbx_strand_id
1 'polypeptide(L)'
;MLKLDTFTGMHGDCFAFSPDGQRLAFCVQRSLQSATRHTDVFLAGVARSELWWIDLASGQIEEVTAEGDRFAPCWSPDGSMLAFGVATSESVRLSILNVRDGRRRTLTGNLTLRGKRPFDWIDDTQVVCAMVPGGELPRLFDLDRRACRKAPQTWAQLDRLGSSTVSVLGQRDWRAGR
;
A
#
# COMPACT_ATOMS: atom_id res chain seq x y z
N MET A 1 5.91 5.27 18.39
CA MET A 1 5.90 6.41 17.47
C MET A 1 6.49 5.93 16.14
N LEU A 2 5.68 5.71 15.11
CA LEU A 2 6.21 5.34 13.78
C LEU A 2 6.97 6.56 13.23
N LYS A 3 8.26 6.41 12.96
CA LYS A 3 9.05 7.41 12.24
C LYS A 3 8.65 7.42 10.76
N LEU A 4 8.70 8.59 10.13
CA LEU A 4 8.46 8.78 8.70
C LEU A 4 9.30 7.81 7.84
N ASP A 5 10.51 7.48 8.30
CA ASP A 5 11.44 6.54 7.66
C ASP A 5 10.91 5.10 7.53
N THR A 6 10.08 4.64 8.48
CA THR A 6 9.57 3.26 8.48
C THR A 6 8.50 3.07 7.41
N PHE A 7 7.73 4.12 7.11
CA PHE A 7 6.69 4.07 6.09
C PHE A 7 7.28 4.12 4.68
N THR A 8 8.24 5.02 4.46
CA THR A 8 8.97 5.18 3.18
C THR A 8 9.70 3.91 2.78
N GLY A 9 10.29 3.19 3.74
CA GLY A 9 11.02 1.95 3.47
C GLY A 9 10.16 0.81 2.91
N MET A 10 8.86 0.77 3.20
CA MET A 10 7.99 -0.35 2.82
C MET A 10 6.99 -0.03 1.71
N HIS A 11 6.55 1.23 1.60
CA HIS A 11 5.42 1.59 0.72
C HIS A 11 5.75 2.75 -0.23
N GLY A 12 6.95 3.29 -0.15
CA GLY A 12 7.45 4.35 -1.00
C GLY A 12 7.25 5.77 -0.47
N ASP A 13 7.68 6.75 -1.25
CA ASP A 13 7.76 8.15 -0.83
C ASP A 13 6.39 8.68 -0.38
N CYS A 14 6.33 9.34 0.79
CA CYS A 14 5.09 9.92 1.31
C CYS A 14 4.71 11.24 0.64
N PHE A 15 5.58 11.78 -0.21
CA PHE A 15 5.40 13.04 -0.88
C PHE A 15 6.24 13.13 -2.16
N ALA A 16 5.83 13.99 -3.09
CA ALA A 16 6.54 14.30 -4.32
C ALA A 16 6.24 15.72 -4.81
N PHE A 17 7.27 16.48 -5.18
CA PHE A 17 7.11 17.77 -5.85
C PHE A 17 6.69 17.55 -7.30
N SER A 18 5.83 18.43 -7.82
CA SER A 18 5.62 18.54 -9.25
C SER A 18 6.91 19.00 -9.94
N PRO A 19 7.13 18.64 -11.22
CA PRO A 19 8.37 18.96 -11.92
C PRO A 19 8.66 20.47 -12.02
N ASP A 20 7.61 21.28 -12.09
CA ASP A 20 7.67 22.75 -12.11
C ASP A 20 7.91 23.37 -10.71
N GLY A 21 7.91 22.56 -9.65
CA GLY A 21 8.08 23.01 -8.27
C GLY A 21 6.92 23.83 -7.72
N GLN A 22 5.74 23.84 -8.36
CA GLN A 22 4.59 24.62 -7.92
C GLN A 22 3.70 23.86 -6.93
N ARG A 23 3.71 22.53 -6.97
CA ARG A 23 2.88 21.68 -6.14
C ARG A 23 3.71 20.66 -5.38
N LEU A 24 3.23 20.31 -4.19
CA LEU A 24 3.72 19.17 -3.44
C LEU A 24 2.54 18.23 -3.20
N ALA A 25 2.58 17.04 -3.79
CA ALA A 25 1.67 15.95 -3.47
C ALA A 25 2.17 15.22 -2.22
N PHE A 26 1.29 14.87 -1.29
CA PHE A 26 1.66 14.20 -0.05
C PHE A 26 0.53 13.33 0.50
N CYS A 27 0.92 12.35 1.32
CA CYS A 27 0.03 11.43 1.98
C CYS A 27 -0.44 11.98 3.34
N VAL A 28 -1.74 11.99 3.58
CA VAL A 28 -2.35 12.29 4.87
C VAL A 28 -2.85 10.99 5.49
N GLN A 29 -2.36 10.64 6.67
CA GLN A 29 -2.80 9.43 7.36
C GLN A 29 -3.94 9.74 8.34
N ARG A 30 -5.11 9.17 8.10
CA ARG A 30 -6.29 9.35 8.96
C ARG A 30 -6.24 8.50 10.24
N SER A 31 -7.02 8.93 11.23
CA SER A 31 -7.21 8.22 12.50
C SER A 31 -7.63 6.76 12.29
N LEU A 32 -7.27 5.88 13.23
CA LEU A 32 -7.76 4.49 13.23
C LEU A 32 -9.29 4.43 13.36
N GLN A 33 -9.91 5.39 14.05
CA GLN A 33 -11.35 5.40 14.28
C GLN A 33 -12.16 5.60 13.00
N SER A 34 -11.61 6.33 12.02
CA SER A 34 -12.25 6.59 10.74
C SER A 34 -11.85 5.60 9.65
N ALA A 35 -11.02 4.60 9.96
CA ALA A 35 -10.46 3.68 8.99
C ALA A 35 -11.41 2.52 8.68
N THR A 36 -11.79 2.38 7.41
CA THR A 36 -12.69 1.32 6.94
C THR A 36 -12.05 -0.07 6.96
N ARG A 37 -10.70 -0.16 6.98
CA ARG A 37 -9.93 -1.42 6.87
C ARG A 37 -8.75 -1.48 7.86
N HIS A 38 -9.01 -1.19 9.13
CA HIS A 38 -7.95 -1.13 10.17
C HIS A 38 -7.30 -2.50 10.50
N THR A 39 -7.87 -3.61 10.04
CA THR A 39 -7.36 -4.97 10.29
C THR A 39 -6.31 -5.43 9.28
N ASP A 40 -6.03 -4.66 8.23
CA ASP A 40 -5.03 -5.01 7.21
C ASP A 40 -3.62 -4.60 7.68
N VAL A 41 -3.09 -5.37 8.65
CA VAL A 41 -1.81 -5.13 9.34
C VAL A 41 -0.63 -4.94 8.37
N PHE A 42 -0.69 -5.59 7.21
CA PHE A 42 0.42 -5.70 6.25
C PHE A 42 0.68 -4.44 5.43
N LEU A 43 -0.29 -3.53 5.37
CA LEU A 43 -0.12 -2.23 4.73
C LEU A 43 0.46 -1.17 5.68
N ALA A 44 0.81 -1.55 6.92
CA ALA A 44 1.41 -0.67 7.94
C ALA A 44 0.72 0.72 8.08
N GLY A 45 -0.59 0.77 7.87
CA GLY A 45 -1.38 2.00 7.93
C GLY A 45 -1.51 2.81 6.64
N VAL A 46 -0.98 2.33 5.50
CA VAL A 46 -1.28 2.85 4.15
C VAL A 46 -2.77 2.72 3.82
N ALA A 47 -3.46 1.71 4.38
CA ALA A 47 -4.91 1.53 4.28
C ALA A 47 -5.74 2.64 4.98
N ARG A 48 -5.10 3.76 5.32
CA ARG A 48 -5.67 4.97 5.94
C ARG A 48 -5.09 6.24 5.34
N SER A 49 -4.31 6.09 4.28
CA SER A 49 -3.64 7.20 3.61
C SER A 49 -4.57 7.76 2.55
N GLU A 50 -4.73 9.08 2.55
CA GLU A 50 -5.35 9.84 1.48
C GLU A 50 -4.27 10.64 0.77
N LEU A 51 -4.49 10.91 -0.51
CA LEU A 51 -3.59 11.75 -1.28
C LEU A 51 -4.10 13.18 -1.33
N TRP A 52 -3.22 14.11 -1.01
CA TRP A 52 -3.46 15.55 -0.97
C TRP A 52 -2.36 16.25 -1.76
N TRP A 53 -2.61 17.50 -2.16
CA TRP A 53 -1.55 18.39 -2.63
C TRP A 53 -1.69 19.78 -2.03
N ILE A 54 -0.59 20.50 -2.04
CA ILE A 54 -0.55 21.93 -1.72
C ILE A 54 0.01 22.68 -2.91
N ASP A 55 -0.66 23.77 -3.29
CA ASP A 55 -0.10 24.79 -4.16
C ASP A 55 0.84 25.68 -3.33
N LEU A 56 2.12 25.72 -3.71
CA LEU A 56 3.17 26.34 -2.90
C LEU A 56 3.17 27.86 -2.97
N ALA A 57 2.53 28.45 -3.99
CA ALA A 57 2.44 29.90 -4.12
C ALA A 57 1.33 30.49 -3.24
N SER A 58 0.16 29.83 -3.24
CA SER A 58 -1.03 30.26 -2.50
C SER A 58 -1.14 29.64 -1.10
N GLY A 59 -0.47 28.51 -0.88
CA GLY A 59 -0.66 27.68 0.31
C GLY A 59 -1.99 26.91 0.32
N GLN A 60 -2.73 26.90 -0.80
CA GLN A 60 -4.00 26.20 -0.90
C GLN A 60 -3.77 24.69 -0.88
N ILE A 61 -4.45 24.01 0.06
CA ILE A 61 -4.40 22.57 0.23
C ILE A 61 -5.68 21.96 -0.34
N GLU A 62 -5.52 20.95 -1.18
CA GLU A 62 -6.65 20.27 -1.82
C GLU A 62 -6.51 18.76 -1.71
N GLU A 63 -7.66 18.11 -1.58
CA GLU A 63 -7.74 16.66 -1.58
C GLU A 63 -7.65 16.13 -3.01
N VAL A 64 -6.62 15.32 -3.27
CA VAL A 64 -6.37 14.72 -4.59
C VAL A 64 -7.22 13.48 -4.78
N THR A 65 -7.54 12.78 -3.70
CA THR A 65 -8.41 11.60 -3.68
C THR A 65 -9.32 11.64 -2.45
N ALA A 66 -10.63 11.77 -2.66
CA ALA A 66 -11.66 11.66 -1.60
C ALA A 66 -11.79 10.24 -1.00
N GLU A 67 -11.01 9.29 -1.52
CA GLU A 67 -10.97 7.90 -1.09
C GLU A 67 -9.64 7.67 -0.36
N GLY A 68 -9.69 6.92 0.75
CA GLY A 68 -8.48 6.41 1.40
C GLY A 68 -7.77 5.34 0.57
N ASP A 69 -6.78 4.69 1.17
CA ASP A 69 -5.96 3.64 0.54
C ASP A 69 -5.12 4.15 -0.64
N ARG A 70 -4.66 5.42 -0.59
CA ARG A 70 -3.87 6.08 -1.65
C ARG A 70 -2.52 6.56 -1.13
N PHE A 71 -1.44 6.22 -1.82
CA PHE A 71 -0.07 6.48 -1.34
C PHE A 71 0.96 6.53 -2.47
N ALA A 72 2.21 6.83 -2.14
CA ALA A 72 3.34 6.87 -3.07
C ALA A 72 3.09 7.75 -4.31
N PRO A 73 2.79 9.05 -4.14
CA PRO A 73 2.65 9.94 -5.28
C PRO A 73 3.92 10.02 -6.10
N CYS A 74 3.78 10.02 -7.43
CA CYS A 74 4.88 10.17 -8.37
C CYS A 74 4.39 10.94 -9.60
N TRP A 75 4.94 12.13 -9.84
CA TRP A 75 4.56 12.99 -10.97
C TRP A 75 5.18 12.51 -12.27
N SER A 76 4.44 12.61 -13.38
CA SER A 76 5.04 12.50 -14.72
C SER A 76 6.02 13.65 -14.96
N PRO A 77 7.04 13.49 -15.82
CA PRO A 77 8.04 14.53 -16.06
C PRO A 77 7.45 15.84 -16.60
N ASP A 78 6.40 15.78 -17.41
CA ASP A 78 5.62 16.94 -17.87
C ASP A 78 4.66 17.54 -16.82
N GLY A 79 4.49 16.89 -15.67
CA GLY A 79 3.58 17.30 -14.60
C GLY A 79 2.09 17.14 -14.92
N SER A 80 1.72 16.56 -16.07
CA SER A 80 0.31 16.43 -16.48
C SER A 80 -0.41 15.27 -15.78
N MET A 81 0.35 14.31 -15.25
CA MET A 81 -0.17 13.11 -14.60
C MET A 81 0.46 12.92 -13.21
N LEU A 82 -0.32 12.31 -12.32
CA LEU A 82 0.13 11.84 -11.02
C LEU A 82 -0.16 10.35 -10.88
N ALA A 83 0.89 9.55 -10.78
CA ALA A 83 0.82 8.13 -10.44
C ALA A 83 0.74 7.95 -8.92
N PHE A 84 -0.02 6.95 -8.46
CA PHE A 84 -0.14 6.61 -7.05
C PHE A 84 -0.57 5.16 -6.86
N GLY A 85 -0.22 4.60 -5.70
CA GLY A 85 -0.61 3.28 -5.25
C GLY A 85 -2.03 3.28 -4.71
N VAL A 86 -2.78 2.27 -5.10
CA VAL A 86 -4.14 1.97 -4.64
C VAL A 86 -4.08 0.69 -3.82
N ALA A 87 -4.13 0.83 -2.50
CA ALA A 87 -4.29 -0.31 -1.61
C ALA A 87 -5.71 -0.88 -1.69
N THR A 88 -5.78 -2.19 -1.57
CA THR A 88 -7.01 -2.97 -1.43
C THR A 88 -6.81 -3.98 -0.31
N SER A 89 -7.86 -4.68 0.09
CA SER A 89 -7.76 -5.77 1.08
C SER A 89 -6.89 -6.96 0.61
N GLU A 90 -6.52 -7.00 -0.67
CA GLU A 90 -5.85 -8.16 -1.28
C GLU A 90 -4.50 -7.84 -1.90
N SER A 91 -4.31 -6.61 -2.38
CA SER A 91 -3.10 -6.19 -3.09
C SER A 91 -3.03 -4.67 -3.19
N VAL A 92 -1.91 -4.17 -3.73
CA VAL A 92 -1.81 -2.83 -4.28
C VAL A 92 -1.93 -2.87 -5.80
N ARG A 93 -2.49 -1.81 -6.40
CA ARG A 93 -2.49 -1.55 -7.85
C ARG A 93 -1.94 -0.15 -8.14
N LEU A 94 -1.44 0.07 -9.35
CA LEU A 94 -1.03 1.39 -9.82
C LEU A 94 -2.23 2.08 -10.48
N SER A 95 -2.47 3.33 -10.08
CA SER A 95 -3.41 4.24 -10.73
C SER A 95 -2.73 5.54 -11.13
N ILE A 96 -3.31 6.21 -12.13
CA ILE A 96 -2.93 7.56 -12.52
C ILE A 96 -4.12 8.51 -12.45
N LEU A 97 -3.80 9.77 -12.22
CA LEU A 97 -4.70 10.92 -12.23
C LEU A 97 -4.21 11.91 -13.29
N ASN A 98 -5.12 12.40 -14.12
CA ASN A 98 -4.89 13.58 -14.92
C ASN A 98 -5.08 14.84 -14.05
N VAL A 99 -4.04 15.66 -13.97
CA VAL A 99 -3.96 16.79 -13.04
C VAL A 99 -4.91 17.92 -13.42
N ARG A 100 -5.25 18.05 -14.71
CA ARG A 100 -6.08 19.13 -15.25
C ARG A 100 -7.56 18.91 -15.00
N ASP A 101 -8.06 17.70 -15.22
CA ASP A 101 -9.49 17.41 -15.18
C ASP A 101 -9.91 16.47 -14.03
N GLY A 102 -8.93 15.99 -13.24
CA GLY A 102 -9.19 15.13 -12.10
C GLY A 102 -9.53 13.69 -12.46
N ARG A 103 -9.50 13.30 -13.75
CA ARG A 103 -9.86 11.94 -14.16
C ARG A 103 -8.82 10.93 -13.71
N ARG A 104 -9.30 9.82 -13.14
CA ARG A 104 -8.45 8.74 -12.62
C ARG A 104 -8.70 7.43 -13.38
N ARG A 105 -7.66 6.62 -13.52
CA ARG A 105 -7.78 5.23 -13.96
C ARG A 105 -6.71 4.35 -13.35
N THR A 106 -7.08 3.10 -13.05
CA THR A 106 -6.13 2.06 -12.67
C THR A 106 -5.43 1.52 -13.93
N LEU A 107 -4.11 1.46 -13.92
CA LEU A 107 -3.30 1.01 -15.06
C LEU A 107 -2.97 -0.48 -15.00
N THR A 108 -2.90 -1.06 -13.81
CA THR A 108 -2.32 -2.39 -13.61
C THR A 108 -3.23 -3.34 -12.85
N GLY A 109 -2.89 -4.63 -12.94
CA GLY A 109 -3.25 -5.62 -11.93
C GLY A 109 -2.44 -5.43 -10.64
N ASN A 110 -2.25 -6.53 -9.92
CA ASN A 110 -1.61 -6.55 -8.61
C ASN A 110 -0.10 -6.26 -8.71
N LEU A 111 0.39 -5.29 -7.93
CA LEU A 111 1.81 -4.96 -7.85
C LEU A 111 2.55 -5.84 -6.83
N THR A 112 3.83 -6.07 -7.07
CA THR A 112 4.77 -6.47 -6.00
C THR A 112 5.39 -5.20 -5.43
N LEU A 113 5.06 -4.87 -4.19
CA LEU A 113 5.70 -3.75 -3.49
C LEU A 113 7.15 -4.12 -3.17
N ARG A 114 8.10 -3.37 -3.71
CA ARG A 114 9.53 -3.54 -3.45
C ARG A 114 10.21 -2.18 -3.33
N GLY A 115 10.80 -1.90 -2.16
CA GLY A 115 11.62 -0.72 -1.92
C GLY A 115 10.86 0.60 -1.87
N LYS A 116 11.61 1.71 -1.95
CA LYS A 116 11.09 3.08 -1.78
C LYS A 116 10.31 3.65 -2.99
N ARG A 117 10.36 2.99 -4.15
CA ARG A 117 9.65 3.42 -5.35
C ARG A 117 9.04 2.21 -6.04
N PRO A 118 7.81 1.81 -5.67
CA PRO A 118 7.17 0.63 -6.25
C PRO A 118 6.84 0.80 -7.75
N PHE A 119 6.81 2.05 -8.22
CA PHE A 119 6.68 2.45 -9.62
C PHE A 119 7.35 3.82 -9.82
N ASP A 120 7.76 4.12 -11.05
CA ASP A 120 8.34 5.41 -11.43
C ASP A 120 8.04 5.71 -12.91
N TRP A 121 8.02 6.99 -13.29
CA TRP A 121 7.84 7.37 -14.69
C TRP A 121 9.15 7.20 -15.45
N ILE A 122 9.06 6.65 -16.67
CA ILE A 122 10.17 6.58 -17.63
C ILE A 122 10.19 7.87 -18.46
N ASP A 123 9.00 8.28 -18.93
CA ASP A 123 8.74 9.48 -19.71
C ASP A 123 7.30 9.96 -19.44
N ASP A 124 6.78 10.92 -20.22
CA ASP A 124 5.44 11.50 -20.03
C ASP A 124 4.27 10.52 -20.25
N THR A 125 4.56 9.33 -20.80
CA THR A 125 3.56 8.35 -21.23
C THR A 125 3.79 6.95 -20.66
N GLN A 126 4.97 6.67 -20.12
CA GLN A 126 5.39 5.35 -19.69
C GLN A 126 5.72 5.31 -18.19
N VAL A 127 5.23 4.27 -17.51
CA VAL A 127 5.53 3.97 -16.10
C VAL A 127 6.15 2.59 -15.99
N VAL A 128 7.22 2.47 -15.21
CA VAL A 128 7.79 1.19 -14.82
C VAL A 128 7.22 0.75 -13.48
N CYS A 129 6.84 -0.52 -13.34
CA CYS A 129 6.41 -1.11 -12.09
C CYS A 129 6.64 -2.63 -12.09
N ALA A 130 6.78 -3.21 -10.91
CA ALA A 130 6.87 -4.65 -10.76
C ALA A 130 5.48 -5.25 -10.47
N MET A 131 5.04 -6.19 -11.30
CA MET A 131 3.71 -6.82 -11.18
C MET A 131 3.80 -8.26 -10.69
N VAL A 132 2.75 -8.68 -10.00
CA VAL A 132 2.46 -10.08 -9.72
C VAL A 132 1.87 -10.71 -11.00
N PRO A 133 2.17 -11.98 -11.30
CA PRO A 133 1.50 -12.70 -12.39
C PRO A 133 -0.03 -12.56 -12.33
N GLY A 134 -0.66 -12.50 -13.50
CA GLY A 134 -2.10 -12.25 -13.61
C GLY A 134 -2.92 -13.25 -12.79
N GLY A 135 -3.80 -12.72 -11.93
CA GLY A 135 -4.69 -13.53 -11.07
C GLY A 135 -4.10 -13.97 -9.74
N GLU A 136 -2.80 -13.76 -9.49
CA GLU A 136 -2.16 -14.12 -8.23
C GLU A 136 -2.16 -12.95 -7.22
N LEU A 137 -2.02 -13.30 -5.94
CA LEU A 137 -1.76 -12.35 -4.86
C LEU A 137 -0.25 -12.26 -4.58
N PRO A 138 0.27 -11.10 -4.16
CA PRO A 138 1.64 -11.04 -3.72
C PRO A 138 1.86 -12.01 -2.55
N ARG A 139 2.94 -12.81 -2.60
CA ARG A 139 3.18 -13.91 -1.63
C ARG A 139 3.08 -13.49 -0.17
N LEU A 140 3.55 -12.29 0.16
CA LEU A 140 3.48 -11.77 1.51
C LEU A 140 2.01 -11.62 1.95
N PHE A 141 1.17 -10.97 1.13
CA PHE A 141 -0.27 -10.80 1.38
C PHE A 141 -0.99 -12.14 1.56
N ASP A 142 -0.68 -13.12 0.71
CA ASP A 142 -1.27 -14.45 0.82
C ASP A 142 -0.82 -15.21 2.08
N LEU A 143 0.48 -15.19 2.38
CA LEU A 143 1.03 -15.84 3.58
C LEU A 143 0.40 -15.29 4.85
N ASP A 144 0.35 -13.97 4.93
CA ASP A 144 -0.16 -13.22 6.06
C ASP A 144 -1.66 -13.44 6.27
N ARG A 145 -2.46 -13.42 5.20
CA ARG A 145 -3.90 -13.77 5.28
C ARG A 145 -4.11 -15.23 5.70
N ARG A 146 -3.25 -16.14 5.28
CA ARG A 146 -3.30 -17.54 5.72
C ARG A 146 -2.94 -17.65 7.20
N ALA A 147 -1.91 -16.93 7.66
CA ALA A 147 -1.49 -16.90 9.06
C ALA A 147 -2.59 -16.34 9.98
N CYS A 148 -3.14 -15.16 9.67
CA CYS A 148 -4.20 -14.53 10.46
C CYS A 148 -5.51 -15.33 10.49
N ARG A 149 -5.77 -16.18 9.49
CA ARG A 149 -6.92 -17.10 9.52
C ARG A 149 -6.63 -18.34 10.35
N LYS A 150 -5.44 -18.92 10.21
CA LYS A 150 -5.09 -20.21 10.84
C LYS A 150 -4.74 -20.07 12.32
N ALA A 151 -4.09 -18.97 12.73
CA ALA A 151 -3.67 -18.78 14.13
C ALA A 151 -4.84 -18.72 15.12
N PRO A 152 -5.91 -17.92 14.92
CA PRO A 152 -7.03 -17.87 15.85
C PRO A 152 -7.78 -19.21 15.95
N GLN A 153 -7.96 -19.91 14.83
CA GLN A 153 -8.59 -21.24 14.79
C GLN A 153 -7.80 -22.26 15.60
N THR A 154 -6.47 -22.16 15.60
CA THR A 154 -5.59 -23.04 16.36
C THR A 154 -5.62 -22.68 17.85
N TRP A 155 -5.60 -21.40 18.20
CA TRP A 155 -5.73 -20.93 19.58
C TRP A 155 -7.06 -21.33 20.23
N ALA A 156 -8.15 -21.33 19.46
CA ALA A 156 -9.46 -21.79 19.96
C ALA A 156 -9.50 -23.27 20.37
N GLN A 157 -8.45 -24.05 20.08
CA GLN A 157 -8.32 -25.45 20.49
C GLN A 157 -7.62 -25.61 21.85
N LEU A 158 -7.01 -24.55 22.41
CA LEU A 158 -6.22 -24.60 23.65
C LEU A 158 -7.00 -25.21 24.82
N ASP A 159 -8.25 -24.78 25.01
CA ASP A 159 -9.11 -25.28 26.08
C ASP A 159 -9.41 -26.78 25.93
N ARG A 160 -9.57 -27.26 24.69
CA ARG A 160 -9.79 -28.70 24.42
C ARG A 160 -8.53 -29.54 24.58
N LEU A 161 -7.37 -28.93 24.37
CA LEU A 161 -6.06 -29.59 24.47
C LEU A 161 -5.49 -29.56 25.89
N GLY A 162 -6.09 -28.81 26.82
CA GLY A 162 -5.58 -28.62 28.17
C GLY A 162 -4.19 -27.97 28.21
N SER A 163 -3.81 -27.24 27.16
CA SER A 163 -2.49 -26.63 27.00
C SER A 163 -2.57 -25.11 27.09
N SER A 164 -1.54 -24.47 27.64
CA SER A 164 -1.39 -23.01 27.68
C SER A 164 -0.75 -22.42 26.42
N THR A 165 -0.27 -23.27 25.51
CA THR A 165 0.38 -22.85 24.26
C THR A 165 0.00 -23.77 23.09
N VAL A 166 -0.01 -23.22 21.87
CA VAL A 166 -0.21 -23.99 20.64
C VAL A 166 0.50 -23.29 19.48
N SER A 167 1.10 -24.09 18.60
CA SER A 167 1.85 -23.63 17.43
C SER A 167 1.12 -23.97 16.14
N VAL A 168 1.23 -23.10 15.13
CA VAL A 168 0.69 -23.34 13.78
C VAL A 168 1.81 -23.84 12.88
N LEU A 169 2.09 -25.14 12.92
CA LEU A 169 3.13 -25.77 12.09
C LEU A 169 2.52 -26.47 10.86
N GLY A 170 3.30 -26.81 9.83
CA GLY A 170 2.71 -27.34 8.58
C GLY A 170 3.64 -27.88 7.50
N GLN A 171 3.17 -28.95 6.85
CA GLN A 171 3.81 -29.85 5.87
C GLN A 171 4.72 -30.97 6.42
N ARG A 172 4.25 -31.64 7.51
CA ARG A 172 4.73 -32.85 8.24
C ARG A 172 5.43 -32.68 9.60
N ASP A 173 5.71 -31.49 10.15
CA ASP A 173 6.92 -31.23 11.00
C ASP A 173 8.22 -32.04 10.65
N TRP A 174 8.23 -32.54 9.40
CA TRP A 174 9.17 -32.64 8.29
C TRP A 174 10.35 -33.58 8.50
N ARG A 175 9.96 -34.86 8.71
CA ARG A 175 10.70 -36.09 8.36
C ARG A 175 11.88 -36.51 9.25
N ALA A 176 12.27 -35.76 10.27
CA ALA A 176 13.37 -36.13 11.16
C ALA A 176 13.22 -35.34 12.47
N GLY A 177 13.23 -35.89 13.69
CA GLY A 177 14.10 -36.96 14.20
C GLY A 177 14.24 -38.17 13.30
N ARG A 178 15.40 -38.27 12.65
CA ARG A 178 15.99 -39.57 12.32
C ARG A 178 16.55 -40.16 13.61
#